data_AF-A0A914FXH4-F1
#
_entry.id   AF-A0A914FXH4-F1
#
_cell.length_a   1.000
_cell.length_b   1.000
_cell.length_c   1.000
_cell.angle_alpha   90.00
_cell.angle_beta   90.00
_cell.angle_gamma   90.00
#
_symmetry.space_group_name_H-M   'P 1'
#
loop_
_entity.id
_entity.type
_entity.pdbx_description
1 polymer ?
#
loop_
_entity_poly.entity_id
_entity_poly.type
_entity_poly.pdbx_seq_one_letter_code
_entity_poly.pdbx_strand_id
1 'polypeptide(L)'
;MTPKKHISDVVDVTAYDVSGGKGFVSQVLRCTLTFVDSTSPKDVYHTILKIPGMDSLNEAKEKSDFNFDNFEKANNKSKYVFMTEVHKFECDFYNNLTTIIDVPCPKVFQTQEWIIKKQEGVLHMEDLTLRGKTIMFFENINLTQVKCVIRHLAHMHKNILSIDPAIWHGKYVTNQETLADCAQLFAPTEAPFLERCKRKDVFIPIMDKLRKFYMNRDFSVYATKQAHVDLGMKSVIVHGDMHAGNIMWAIDEEGNVQNE
;
A
#
# COMPACT_ATOMS: atom_id res chain seq x y z
N MET A 1 -13.26 -39.43 -13.26
CA MET A 1 -14.17 -38.28 -13.33
C MET A 1 -13.75 -37.30 -12.24
N THR A 2 -13.20 -36.15 -12.61
CA THR A 2 -12.95 -35.06 -11.67
C THR A 2 -14.30 -34.56 -11.15
N PRO A 3 -14.53 -34.44 -9.84
CA PRO A 3 -15.79 -33.94 -9.33
C PRO A 3 -16.00 -32.53 -9.89
N LYS A 4 -17.16 -32.28 -10.53
CA LYS A 4 -17.58 -30.92 -10.83
C LYS A 4 -17.65 -30.19 -9.50
N LYS A 5 -16.78 -29.20 -9.31
CA LYS A 5 -16.80 -28.32 -8.14
C LYS A 5 -18.20 -27.70 -8.11
N HIS A 6 -19.00 -28.05 -7.11
CA HIS A 6 -20.31 -27.43 -6.92
C HIS A 6 -20.03 -25.96 -6.60
N ILE A 7 -20.39 -25.06 -7.52
CA ILE A 7 -20.31 -23.62 -7.28
C ILE A 7 -21.65 -23.28 -6.66
N SER A 8 -21.64 -22.91 -5.38
CA SER A 8 -22.83 -22.39 -4.71
C SER A 8 -23.08 -20.96 -5.19
N ASP A 9 -24.34 -20.59 -5.40
CA ASP A 9 -24.69 -19.24 -5.82
C ASP A 9 -24.60 -18.28 -4.62
N VAL A 10 -24.20 -17.04 -4.89
CA VAL A 10 -24.17 -15.97 -3.90
C VAL A 10 -25.58 -15.39 -3.79
N VAL A 11 -26.14 -15.35 -2.57
CA VAL A 11 -27.48 -14.79 -2.31
C VAL A 11 -27.44 -13.37 -1.80
N ASP A 12 -26.34 -12.97 -1.14
CA ASP A 12 -26.17 -11.65 -0.59
C ASP A 12 -24.70 -11.22 -0.58
N VAL A 13 -24.49 -9.94 -0.85
CA VAL A 13 -23.18 -9.29 -0.79
C VAL A 13 -23.34 -7.98 -0.06
N THR A 14 -22.72 -7.86 1.11
CA THR A 14 -22.58 -6.60 1.82
C THR A 14 -21.13 -6.14 1.80
N ALA A 15 -20.91 -4.83 1.76
CA ALA A 15 -19.59 -4.25 1.78
C ALA A 15 -19.55 -3.08 2.77
N TYR A 16 -18.47 -2.97 3.52
CA TYR A 16 -18.22 -1.82 4.39
C TYR A 16 -16.77 -1.35 4.25
N ASP A 17 -16.58 -0.03 4.30
CA ASP A 17 -15.27 0.59 4.18
C ASP A 17 -14.46 0.36 5.46
N VAL A 18 -13.37 -0.40 5.34
CA VAL A 18 -12.42 -0.65 6.44
C VAL A 18 -11.27 0.36 6.47
N SER A 19 -11.12 1.19 5.43
CA SER A 19 -10.06 2.18 5.36
C SER A 19 -10.24 3.27 6.43
N GLY A 20 -11.49 3.57 6.82
CA GLY A 20 -11.80 4.65 7.76
C GLY A 20 -11.23 6.01 7.32
N GLY A 21 -11.16 6.25 6.01
CA GLY A 21 -10.55 7.45 5.41
C GLY A 21 -9.01 7.45 5.35
N LYS A 22 -8.36 6.34 5.74
CA LYS A 22 -6.89 6.21 5.79
C LYS A 22 -6.30 5.56 4.54
N GLY A 23 -7.14 5.11 3.60
CA GLY A 23 -6.72 4.45 2.35
C GLY A 23 -6.11 5.40 1.33
N PHE A 24 -6.14 6.71 1.59
CA PHE A 24 -5.56 7.81 0.80
C PHE A 24 -5.97 7.77 -0.68
N VAL A 25 -5.31 6.95 -1.50
CA VAL A 25 -5.52 6.81 -2.95
C VAL A 25 -6.27 5.52 -3.33
N SER A 26 -6.88 4.86 -2.34
CA SER A 26 -7.75 3.72 -2.57
C SER A 26 -8.82 3.63 -1.49
N GLN A 27 -9.99 3.17 -1.87
CA GLN A 27 -10.97 2.67 -0.93
C GLN A 27 -10.71 1.19 -0.69
N VAL A 28 -10.78 0.76 0.57
CA VAL A 28 -10.61 -0.64 0.96
C VAL A 28 -11.90 -1.10 1.62
N LEU A 29 -12.64 -1.96 0.93
CA LEU A 29 -13.92 -2.49 1.36
C LEU A 29 -13.71 -3.93 1.85
N ARG A 30 -14.26 -4.25 3.01
CA ARG A 30 -14.46 -5.64 3.41
C ARG A 30 -15.84 -6.08 2.94
N CYS A 31 -15.83 -7.07 2.06
CA CYS A 31 -17.02 -7.68 1.52
C CYS A 31 -17.35 -8.96 2.29
N THR A 32 -18.64 -9.14 2.55
CA THR A 32 -19.21 -10.27 3.23
C THR A 32 -20.14 -10.96 2.24
N LEU A 33 -19.80 -12.19 1.89
CA LEU A 33 -20.50 -13.01 0.89
C LEU A 33 -21.29 -14.10 1.62
N THR A 34 -22.59 -14.16 1.34
CA THR A 34 -23.47 -15.23 1.83
C THR A 34 -23.87 -16.10 0.64
N PHE A 35 -23.69 -17.41 0.76
CA PHE A 35 -24.03 -18.38 -0.29
C PHE A 35 -25.37 -19.07 0.01
N VAL A 36 -26.03 -19.62 -1.02
CA VAL A 36 -27.33 -20.34 -0.89
C VAL A 36 -27.25 -21.48 0.13
N ASP A 37 -26.13 -22.18 0.17
CA ASP A 37 -25.87 -23.32 1.06
C ASP A 37 -25.30 -22.91 2.43
N SER A 38 -25.24 -21.61 2.74
CA SER A 38 -24.84 -21.10 4.05
C SER A 38 -25.91 -21.45 5.08
N THR A 39 -25.65 -22.48 5.89
CA THR A 39 -26.60 -22.97 6.91
C THR A 39 -26.36 -22.38 8.30
N SER A 40 -25.22 -21.73 8.48
CA SER A 40 -24.78 -21.13 9.73
C SER A 40 -24.19 -19.73 9.49
N PRO A 41 -24.29 -18.79 10.45
CA PRO A 41 -23.55 -17.53 10.41
C PRO A 41 -22.03 -17.68 10.29
N LYS A 42 -21.49 -18.89 10.55
CA LYS A 42 -20.07 -19.22 10.36
C LYS A 42 -19.70 -19.56 8.92
N ASP A 43 -20.69 -19.77 8.05
CA ASP A 43 -20.50 -20.12 6.63
C ASP A 43 -20.43 -18.85 5.75
N VAL A 44 -20.20 -17.70 6.38
CA VAL A 44 -20.04 -16.40 5.73
C VAL A 44 -18.59 -16.22 5.32
N TYR A 45 -18.38 -15.77 4.08
CA TYR A 45 -17.04 -15.59 3.53
C TYR A 45 -16.68 -14.11 3.47
N HIS A 46 -15.50 -13.78 4.00
CA HIS A 46 -14.99 -12.42 3.96
C HIS A 46 -13.87 -12.28 2.93
N THR A 47 -13.92 -11.18 2.17
CA THR A 47 -12.88 -10.82 1.21
C THR A 47 -12.65 -9.32 1.24
N ILE A 48 -11.51 -8.86 0.72
CA ILE A 48 -11.19 -7.44 0.58
C ILE A 48 -11.30 -7.04 -0.89
N LEU A 49 -12.01 -5.95 -1.16
CA LEU A 49 -11.94 -5.21 -2.42
C LEU A 49 -11.19 -3.90 -2.18
N LYS A 50 -10.04 -3.75 -2.83
CA LYS A 50 -9.34 -2.47 -2.92
C LYS A 50 -9.61 -1.85 -4.28
N ILE A 51 -10.16 -0.64 -4.26
CA ILE A 51 -10.53 0.12 -5.46
C ILE A 51 -9.62 1.36 -5.50
N PRO A 52 -8.72 1.51 -6.48
CA PRO A 52 -7.93 2.71 -6.63
C PRO A 52 -8.84 3.88 -6.99
N GLY A 53 -8.59 5.04 -6.40
CA GLY A 53 -9.47 6.18 -6.61
C GLY A 53 -9.00 7.41 -5.86
N MET A 54 -9.58 8.55 -6.23
CA MET A 54 -9.30 9.83 -5.58
C MET A 54 -10.33 10.18 -4.51
N ASP A 55 -11.39 9.39 -4.37
CA ASP A 55 -12.54 9.70 -3.52
C ASP A 55 -12.14 9.76 -2.04
N SER A 56 -11.33 8.80 -1.57
CA SER A 56 -10.78 8.83 -0.20
C SER A 56 -9.89 10.05 0.06
N LEU A 57 -9.16 10.54 -0.94
CA LEU A 57 -8.38 11.77 -0.82
C LEU A 57 -9.30 13.00 -0.77
N ASN A 58 -10.36 13.01 -1.58
CA ASN A 58 -11.35 14.08 -1.60
C ASN A 58 -12.11 14.14 -0.26
N GLU A 59 -12.52 13.00 0.29
CA GLU A 59 -13.14 12.94 1.61
C GLU A 59 -12.18 13.35 2.73
N ALA A 60 -10.90 12.94 2.65
CA ALA A 60 -9.90 13.36 3.63
C ALA A 60 -9.68 14.88 3.61
N LYS A 61 -9.74 15.53 2.43
CA LYS A 61 -9.75 17.00 2.31
C LYS A 61 -10.94 17.62 3.04
N GLU A 62 -12.15 17.11 2.80
CA GLU A 62 -13.37 17.66 3.40
C GLU A 62 -13.40 17.51 4.93
N LYS A 63 -12.80 16.45 5.46
CA LYS A 63 -12.81 16.11 6.89
C LYS A 63 -11.59 16.61 7.67
N SER A 64 -10.63 17.27 7.03
CA SER A 64 -9.38 17.67 7.69
C SER A 64 -8.98 19.13 7.45
N ASP A 65 -8.30 19.73 8.42
CA ASP A 65 -7.66 21.04 8.27
C ASP A 65 -6.40 20.99 7.38
N PHE A 66 -6.13 19.86 6.72
CA PHE A 66 -4.97 19.74 5.84
C PHE A 66 -5.24 20.50 4.54
N ASN A 67 -4.44 21.53 4.26
CA ASN A 67 -4.48 22.23 2.98
C ASN A 67 -3.79 21.39 1.90
N PHE A 68 -4.59 20.82 0.99
CA PHE A 68 -4.12 20.07 -0.17
C PHE A 68 -4.04 20.92 -1.46
N ASP A 69 -4.01 22.26 -1.38
CA ASP A 69 -4.02 23.15 -2.55
C ASP A 69 -2.79 22.97 -3.45
N ASN A 70 -1.66 22.52 -2.92
CA ASN A 70 -0.50 22.16 -3.73
C ASN A 70 -0.69 20.84 -4.49
N PHE A 71 -1.48 19.91 -3.94
CA PHE A 71 -1.94 18.73 -4.68
C PHE A 71 -2.81 19.21 -5.85
N GLU A 72 -3.79 20.09 -5.65
CA GLU A 72 -4.64 20.68 -6.72
C GLU A 72 -3.84 21.27 -7.90
N LYS A 73 -2.76 22.00 -7.60
CA LYS A 73 -1.89 22.64 -8.62
C LYS A 73 -1.12 21.65 -9.50
N ALA A 74 -0.90 20.41 -9.05
CA ALA A 74 -0.42 19.36 -9.95
C ALA A 74 -1.51 19.04 -10.98
N ASN A 75 -1.16 19.13 -12.27
CA ASN A 75 -2.10 18.98 -13.37
C ASN A 75 -2.99 17.74 -13.17
N ASN A 76 -4.33 17.89 -13.15
CA ASN A 76 -5.23 16.78 -12.83
C ASN A 76 -4.99 15.54 -13.71
N LYS A 77 -4.50 15.72 -14.95
CA LYS A 77 -4.10 14.62 -15.82
C LYS A 77 -2.91 13.81 -15.27
N SER A 78 -1.90 14.44 -14.65
CA SER A 78 -0.72 13.71 -14.13
C SER A 78 -1.06 12.85 -12.92
N LYS A 79 -1.99 13.29 -12.06
CA LYS A 79 -2.45 12.53 -10.88
C LYS A 79 -3.11 11.21 -11.25
N TYR A 80 -4.12 11.26 -12.12
CA TYR A 80 -4.81 10.05 -12.55
C TYR A 80 -3.87 9.11 -13.31
N VAL A 81 -2.98 9.65 -14.13
CA VAL A 81 -1.94 8.85 -14.82
C VAL A 81 -1.06 8.13 -13.80
N PHE A 82 -0.52 8.84 -12.80
CA PHE A 82 0.29 8.23 -11.76
C PHE A 82 -0.45 7.14 -11.00
N MET A 83 -1.69 7.41 -10.59
CA MET A 83 -2.52 6.46 -9.87
C MET A 83 -2.81 5.20 -10.68
N THR A 84 -3.06 5.35 -11.99
CA THR A 84 -3.21 4.20 -12.88
C THR A 84 -1.91 3.42 -13.05
N GLU A 85 -0.75 4.08 -13.08
CA GLU A 85 0.56 3.44 -13.16
C GLU A 85 0.89 2.63 -11.88
N VAL A 86 0.70 3.22 -10.70
CA VAL A 86 0.98 2.50 -9.43
C VAL A 86 0.03 1.33 -9.22
N HIS A 87 -1.25 1.49 -9.54
CA HIS A 87 -2.22 0.39 -9.48
C HIS A 87 -1.89 -0.71 -10.49
N LYS A 88 -1.42 -0.35 -11.68
CA LYS A 88 -0.94 -1.32 -12.67
C LYS A 88 0.27 -2.10 -12.14
N PHE A 89 1.23 -1.43 -11.50
CA PHE A 89 2.37 -2.10 -10.88
C PHE A 89 1.92 -3.06 -9.76
N GLU A 90 0.94 -2.66 -8.96
CA GLU A 90 0.35 -3.50 -7.92
C GLU A 90 -0.32 -4.75 -8.54
N CYS A 91 -1.13 -4.58 -9.59
CA CYS A 91 -1.74 -5.69 -10.32
C CYS A 91 -0.68 -6.65 -10.90
N ASP A 92 0.33 -6.11 -11.56
CA ASP A 92 1.41 -6.89 -12.18
C ASP A 92 2.25 -7.65 -11.14
N PHE A 93 2.52 -7.02 -9.99
CA PHE A 93 3.18 -7.66 -8.86
C PHE A 93 2.42 -8.92 -8.41
N TYR A 94 1.11 -8.82 -8.18
CA TYR A 94 0.29 -9.95 -7.73
C TYR A 94 0.01 -11.00 -8.81
N ASN A 95 -0.11 -10.60 -10.08
CA ASN A 95 -0.38 -11.54 -11.17
C ASN A 95 0.88 -12.32 -11.59
N ASN A 96 2.05 -11.68 -11.50
CA ASN A 96 3.27 -12.22 -12.09
C ASN A 96 4.35 -12.49 -11.03
N LEU A 97 4.75 -11.48 -10.24
CA LEU A 97 5.90 -11.64 -9.35
C LEU A 97 5.64 -12.58 -8.19
N THR A 98 4.51 -12.45 -7.48
CA THR A 98 4.19 -13.32 -6.34
C THR A 98 4.03 -14.80 -6.72
N THR A 99 3.88 -15.10 -8.02
CA THR A 99 3.83 -16.48 -8.53
C THR A 99 5.22 -17.13 -8.64
N ILE A 100 6.29 -16.32 -8.64
CA ILE A 100 7.68 -16.77 -8.82
C ILE A 100 8.61 -16.38 -7.68
N ILE A 101 8.21 -15.46 -6.80
CA ILE A 101 8.97 -15.09 -5.61
C ILE A 101 8.23 -15.52 -4.35
N ASP A 102 9.00 -15.99 -3.37
CA ASP A 102 8.48 -16.31 -2.05
C ASP A 102 8.36 -15.03 -1.21
N VAL A 103 7.15 -14.49 -1.12
CA VAL A 103 6.83 -13.31 -0.31
C VAL A 103 5.48 -13.51 0.39
N PRO A 104 5.39 -13.26 1.71
CA PRO A 104 4.11 -13.29 2.40
C PRO A 104 3.19 -12.22 1.82
N CYS A 105 2.06 -12.65 1.25
CA CYS A 105 1.03 -11.77 0.72
C CYS A 105 -0.35 -12.42 0.88
N PRO A 106 -1.43 -11.63 0.97
CA PRO A 106 -2.78 -12.19 0.90
C PRO A 106 -2.97 -12.92 -0.43
N LYS A 107 -3.77 -13.97 -0.41
CA LYS A 107 -4.20 -14.59 -1.67
C LYS A 107 -5.00 -13.58 -2.48
N VAL A 108 -4.59 -13.34 -3.72
CA VAL A 108 -5.33 -12.49 -4.66
C VAL A 108 -6.21 -13.37 -5.54
N PHE A 109 -7.51 -13.09 -5.52
CA PHE A 109 -8.52 -13.82 -6.29
C PHE A 109 -8.67 -13.25 -7.70
N GLN A 110 -8.64 -11.91 -7.83
CA GLN A 110 -8.77 -11.21 -9.09
C GLN A 110 -8.09 -9.84 -9.04
N THR A 111 -7.54 -9.42 -10.17
CA THR A 111 -7.05 -8.05 -10.39
C THR A 111 -7.71 -7.48 -11.65
N GLN A 112 -7.88 -6.17 -11.67
CA GLN A 112 -8.36 -5.42 -12.83
C GLN A 112 -7.61 -4.10 -12.91
N GLU A 113 -6.95 -3.84 -14.03
CA GLU A 113 -6.26 -2.56 -14.24
C GLU A 113 -7.25 -1.40 -14.35
N TRP A 114 -6.85 -0.23 -13.86
CA TRP A 114 -7.62 0.99 -14.00
C TRP A 114 -7.34 1.64 -15.35
N ILE A 115 -8.36 1.74 -16.20
CA ILE A 115 -8.29 2.47 -17.47
C ILE A 115 -9.19 3.70 -17.38
N ILE A 116 -8.58 4.88 -17.34
CA ILE A 116 -9.26 6.18 -17.20
C ILE A 116 -10.44 6.27 -18.18
N LYS A 117 -11.65 6.55 -17.64
CA LYS A 117 -12.92 6.69 -18.38
C LYS A 117 -13.42 5.43 -19.11
N LYS A 118 -12.80 4.26 -18.91
CA LYS A 118 -13.20 3.01 -19.57
C LYS A 118 -13.52 1.89 -18.59
N GLN A 119 -12.72 1.73 -17.55
CA GLN A 119 -12.77 0.59 -16.65
C GLN A 119 -12.19 0.98 -15.30
N GLU A 120 -12.89 0.68 -14.20
CA GLU A 120 -12.36 0.89 -12.85
C GLU A 120 -11.27 -0.13 -12.51
N GLY A 121 -10.32 0.27 -11.66
CA GLY A 121 -9.35 -0.67 -11.12
C GLY A 121 -9.96 -1.49 -9.98
N VAL A 122 -9.48 -2.72 -9.79
CA VAL A 122 -9.84 -3.50 -8.61
C VAL A 122 -8.73 -4.47 -8.23
N LEU A 123 -8.58 -4.70 -6.93
CA LEU A 123 -7.91 -5.87 -6.38
C LEU A 123 -8.87 -6.58 -5.44
N HIS A 124 -9.20 -7.83 -5.76
CA HIS A 124 -10.00 -8.70 -4.93
C HIS A 124 -9.09 -9.73 -4.26
N MET A 125 -9.01 -9.69 -2.94
CA MET A 125 -8.05 -10.45 -2.18
C MET A 125 -8.63 -11.03 -0.89
N GLU A 126 -7.87 -11.93 -0.29
CA GLU A 126 -8.17 -12.56 0.99
C GLU A 126 -8.30 -11.52 2.10
N ASP A 127 -9.30 -11.74 2.96
CA ASP A 127 -9.44 -11.00 4.20
C ASP A 127 -8.57 -11.61 5.30
N LEU A 128 -7.52 -10.89 5.69
CA LEU A 128 -6.61 -11.28 6.75
C LEU A 128 -6.98 -10.68 8.12
N THR A 129 -8.03 -9.85 8.21
CA THR A 129 -8.40 -9.14 9.46
C THR A 129 -8.84 -10.08 10.59
N LEU A 130 -9.21 -11.31 10.28
CA LEU A 130 -9.51 -12.34 11.29
C LEU A 130 -8.27 -12.89 11.99
N ARG A 131 -7.08 -12.74 11.39
CA ARG A 131 -5.82 -13.31 11.87
C ARG A 131 -4.66 -12.32 11.87
N GLY A 132 -4.95 -11.05 11.65
CA GLY A 132 -3.92 -10.02 11.69
C GLY A 132 -4.48 -8.61 11.87
N LYS A 133 -3.59 -7.71 12.30
CA LYS A 133 -3.88 -6.29 12.44
C LYS A 133 -2.71 -5.43 11.99
N THR A 134 -3.03 -4.22 11.55
CA THR A 134 -2.03 -3.18 11.27
C THR A 134 -1.68 -2.46 12.56
N ILE A 135 -0.42 -2.05 12.71
CA ILE A 135 0.01 -1.15 13.78
C ILE A 135 0.00 0.28 13.23
N MET A 136 -0.59 1.23 13.93
CA MET A 136 -0.64 2.62 13.48
C MET A 136 0.74 3.27 13.58
N PHE A 137 1.02 4.25 12.73
CA PHE A 137 2.33 4.92 12.67
C PHE A 137 2.75 5.63 13.97
N PHE A 138 1.82 5.90 14.88
CA PHE A 138 2.07 6.51 16.19
C PHE A 138 2.23 5.48 17.32
N GLU A 139 2.03 4.20 17.01
CA GLU A 139 2.26 3.09 17.93
C GLU A 139 3.70 2.59 17.78
N ASN A 140 4.27 2.08 18.86
CA ASN A 140 5.65 1.62 18.88
C ASN A 140 5.73 0.15 18.45
N ILE A 141 6.75 -0.17 17.65
CA ILE A 141 7.18 -1.54 17.41
C ILE A 141 8.47 -1.82 18.18
N ASN A 142 8.63 -3.05 18.65
CA ASN A 142 9.82 -3.48 19.36
C ASN A 142 10.93 -3.93 18.39
N LEU A 143 12.14 -4.15 18.92
CA LEU A 143 13.29 -4.55 18.11
C LEU A 143 13.08 -5.88 17.37
N THR A 144 12.32 -6.82 17.94
CA THR A 144 12.03 -8.11 17.31
C THR A 144 11.16 -7.92 16.07
N GLN A 145 10.11 -7.10 16.18
CA GLN A 145 9.23 -6.71 15.07
C GLN A 145 10.01 -6.00 13.95
N VAL A 146 10.89 -5.05 14.30
CA VAL A 146 11.78 -4.38 13.33
C VAL A 146 12.66 -5.39 12.60
N LYS A 147 13.28 -6.33 13.33
CA LYS A 147 14.09 -7.40 12.74
C LYS A 147 13.27 -8.32 11.84
N CYS A 148 11.99 -8.55 12.15
CA CYS A 148 11.13 -9.36 11.32
C CYS A 148 10.86 -8.69 9.97
N VAL A 149 10.49 -7.40 9.97
CA VAL A 149 10.31 -6.61 8.74
C VAL A 149 11.59 -6.62 7.89
N ILE A 150 12.75 -6.38 8.51
CA ILE A 150 14.04 -6.41 7.82
C ILE A 150 14.31 -7.79 7.20
N ARG A 151 13.97 -8.88 7.89
CA ARG A 151 14.14 -10.25 7.38
C ARG A 151 13.26 -10.49 6.16
N HIS A 152 11.99 -10.08 6.19
CA HIS A 152 11.08 -10.23 5.05
C HIS A 152 11.53 -9.39 3.85
N LEU A 153 11.98 -8.15 4.07
CA LEU A 153 12.57 -7.33 3.01
C LEU A 153 13.83 -7.97 2.41
N ALA A 154 14.74 -8.46 3.25
CA ALA A 154 15.96 -9.13 2.80
C ALA A 154 15.64 -10.38 1.99
N HIS A 155 14.64 -11.16 2.40
CA HIS A 155 14.16 -12.33 1.67
C HIS A 155 13.53 -11.94 0.33
N MET A 156 12.65 -10.94 0.29
CA MET A 156 12.07 -10.42 -0.94
C MET A 156 13.18 -9.95 -1.91
N HIS A 157 14.11 -9.11 -1.44
CA HIS A 157 15.22 -8.62 -2.26
C HIS A 157 16.10 -9.76 -2.77
N LYS A 158 16.39 -10.77 -1.95
CA LYS A 158 17.12 -11.97 -2.38
C LYS A 158 16.39 -12.71 -3.49
N ASN A 159 15.07 -12.91 -3.37
CA ASN A 159 14.27 -13.57 -4.40
C ASN A 159 14.30 -12.78 -5.71
N ILE A 160 14.12 -11.46 -5.66
CA ILE A 160 14.20 -10.59 -6.84
C ILE A 160 15.57 -10.66 -7.53
N LEU A 161 16.66 -10.69 -6.75
CA LEU A 161 18.02 -10.84 -7.29
C LEU A 161 18.30 -12.23 -7.87
N SER A 162 17.45 -13.22 -7.58
CA SER A 162 17.62 -14.61 -8.01
C SER A 162 16.80 -14.96 -9.26
N ILE A 163 15.86 -14.10 -9.67
CA ILE A 163 15.09 -14.28 -10.92
C ILE A 163 15.72 -13.49 -12.07
N ASP A 164 15.39 -13.87 -13.31
CA ASP A 164 15.90 -13.20 -14.51
C ASP A 164 15.54 -11.69 -14.50
N PRO A 165 16.52 -10.77 -14.59
CA PRO A 165 16.26 -9.34 -14.67
C PRO A 165 15.30 -8.95 -15.79
N ALA A 166 15.22 -9.68 -16.91
CA ALA A 166 14.27 -9.42 -17.99
C ALA A 166 12.79 -9.49 -17.53
N ILE A 167 12.52 -10.17 -16.41
CA ILE A 167 11.18 -10.29 -15.82
C ILE A 167 10.76 -8.99 -15.14
N TRP A 168 11.67 -8.20 -14.57
CA TRP A 168 11.30 -7.09 -13.69
C TRP A 168 12.07 -5.79 -13.91
N HIS A 169 13.32 -5.86 -14.35
CA HIS A 169 14.21 -4.70 -14.45
C HIS A 169 13.68 -3.72 -15.51
N GLY A 170 13.49 -2.45 -15.11
CA GLY A 170 12.93 -1.41 -15.96
C GLY A 170 11.40 -1.42 -16.10
N LYS A 171 10.69 -2.43 -15.57
CA LYS A 171 9.21 -2.48 -15.63
C LYS A 171 8.54 -1.65 -14.54
N TYR A 172 9.13 -1.62 -13.35
CA TYR A 172 8.61 -0.90 -12.17
C TYR A 172 9.27 0.46 -12.03
N VAL A 173 9.18 1.29 -13.07
CA VAL A 173 9.79 2.62 -13.08
C VAL A 173 8.68 3.65 -13.20
N THR A 174 8.43 4.39 -12.12
CA THR A 174 7.60 5.59 -12.18
C THR A 174 8.35 6.71 -12.89
N ASN A 175 7.65 7.58 -13.60
CA ASN A 175 8.29 8.72 -14.26
C ASN A 175 8.99 9.63 -13.20
N GLN A 176 10.13 10.23 -13.56
CA GLN A 176 10.97 11.01 -12.62
C GLN A 176 10.26 12.23 -12.04
N GLU A 177 9.35 12.84 -12.79
CA GLU A 177 8.65 14.03 -12.35
C GLU A 177 7.65 13.71 -11.24
N THR A 178 6.97 12.58 -11.35
CA THR A 178 5.88 12.23 -10.44
C THR A 178 6.37 11.82 -9.05
N LEU A 179 7.52 11.14 -8.93
CA LEU A 179 8.05 10.76 -7.62
C LEU A 179 8.53 11.97 -6.80
N ALA A 180 9.14 12.95 -7.49
CA ALA A 180 9.54 14.21 -6.86
C ALA A 180 8.34 15.04 -6.43
N ASP A 181 7.29 15.06 -7.25
CA ASP A 181 6.04 15.74 -6.92
C ASP A 181 5.37 15.07 -5.72
N CYS A 182 5.44 13.75 -5.57
CA CYS A 182 4.93 13.01 -4.40
C CYS A 182 5.52 13.48 -3.06
N ALA A 183 6.83 13.75 -2.98
CA ALA A 183 7.44 14.28 -1.76
C ALA A 183 6.85 15.64 -1.37
N GLN A 184 6.52 16.47 -2.36
CA GLN A 184 5.86 17.76 -2.15
C GLN A 184 4.39 17.62 -1.76
N LEU A 185 3.72 16.52 -2.12
CA LEU A 185 2.34 16.24 -1.70
C LEU A 185 2.22 16.07 -0.19
N PHE A 186 3.28 15.60 0.48
CA PHE A 186 3.27 15.39 1.92
C PHE A 186 3.78 16.61 2.72
N ALA A 187 4.43 17.58 2.07
CA ALA A 187 4.90 18.80 2.72
C ALA A 187 3.80 19.56 3.50
N PRO A 188 2.56 19.68 3.00
CA PRO A 188 1.46 20.31 3.75
C PRO A 188 1.05 19.55 5.02
N THR A 189 1.45 18.28 5.16
CA THR A 189 1.13 17.48 6.36
C THR A 189 2.10 17.71 7.51
N GLU A 190 3.24 18.33 7.25
CA GLU A 190 4.32 18.51 8.22
C GLU A 190 3.90 19.44 9.38
N ALA A 191 3.36 20.61 9.07
CA ALA A 191 3.00 21.59 10.10
C ALA A 191 1.89 21.06 11.03
N PRO A 192 0.77 20.51 10.52
CA PRO A 192 -0.25 19.92 11.40
C PRO A 192 0.24 18.70 12.18
N PHE A 193 1.20 17.93 11.63
CA PHE A 193 1.85 16.85 12.36
C PHE A 193 2.65 17.41 13.56
N LEU A 194 3.51 18.40 13.31
CA LEU A 194 4.35 19.02 14.35
C LEU A 194 3.53 19.72 15.44
N GLU A 195 2.39 20.33 15.10
CA GLU A 195 1.48 20.92 16.08
C GLU A 195 0.89 19.89 17.04
N ARG A 196 0.61 18.68 16.54
CA ARG A 196 0.09 17.56 17.36
C ARG A 196 1.19 16.84 18.15
N CYS A 197 2.46 17.08 17.84
CA CYS A 197 3.57 16.48 18.55
C CYS A 197 3.77 17.09 19.95
N LYS A 198 3.60 16.27 21.00
CA LYS A 198 3.88 16.66 22.40
C LYS A 198 5.33 17.10 22.64
N ARG A 199 6.27 16.65 21.79
CA ARG A 199 7.72 16.95 21.84
C ARG A 199 8.19 17.78 20.66
N LYS A 200 7.40 18.76 20.23
CA LYS A 200 7.72 19.64 19.10
C LYS A 200 9.07 20.36 19.27
N ASP A 201 9.50 20.63 20.50
CA ASP A 201 10.81 21.16 20.84
C ASP A 201 11.97 20.30 20.33
N VAL A 202 11.80 18.98 20.31
CA VAL A 202 12.79 18.02 19.78
C VAL A 202 12.62 17.81 18.28
N PHE A 203 11.38 17.68 17.83
CA PHE A 203 11.11 17.30 16.44
C PHE A 203 11.31 18.46 15.45
N ILE A 204 10.98 19.70 15.83
CA ILE A 204 11.12 20.86 14.93
C ILE A 204 12.58 21.02 14.43
N PRO A 205 13.62 21.05 15.28
CA PRO A 205 15.00 21.19 14.79
C PRO A 205 15.44 20.05 13.87
N ILE A 206 14.98 18.83 14.14
CA ILE A 206 15.28 17.65 13.30
C ILE A 206 14.59 17.79 11.95
N MET A 207 13.30 18.11 11.94
CA MET A 207 12.51 18.29 10.73
C MET A 207 13.04 19.44 9.88
N ASP A 208 13.41 20.57 10.47
CA ASP A 208 14.04 21.69 9.75
C ASP A 208 15.37 21.28 9.11
N LYS A 209 16.14 20.41 9.78
CA LYS A 209 17.36 19.85 9.21
C LYS A 209 17.07 18.89 8.05
N LEU A 210 16.02 18.07 8.14
CA LEU A 210 15.62 17.12 7.11
C LEU A 210 14.92 17.78 5.91
N ARG A 211 14.21 18.89 6.14
CA ARG A 211 13.40 19.61 5.14
C ARG A 211 14.17 19.96 3.89
N LYS A 212 15.40 20.45 4.05
CA LYS A 212 16.30 20.80 2.94
C LYS A 212 16.69 19.61 2.06
N PHE A 213 16.54 18.38 2.53
CA PHE A 213 16.77 17.18 1.73
C PHE A 213 15.50 16.71 1.04
N TYR A 214 14.41 16.46 1.79
CA TYR A 214 13.20 15.89 1.19
C TYR A 214 12.41 16.88 0.33
N MET A 215 12.58 18.20 0.54
CA MET A 215 12.03 19.24 -0.35
C MET A 215 12.91 19.49 -1.58
N ASN A 216 14.15 18.98 -1.61
CA ASN A 216 15.02 19.09 -2.77
C ASN A 216 14.68 17.98 -3.77
N ARG A 217 14.07 18.37 -4.89
CA ARG A 217 13.65 17.48 -5.97
C ARG A 217 14.79 16.60 -6.48
N ASP A 218 15.94 17.20 -6.76
CA ASP A 218 17.08 16.49 -7.33
C ASP A 218 17.65 15.48 -6.33
N PHE A 219 17.71 15.86 -5.05
CA PHE A 219 18.10 14.93 -3.99
C PHE A 219 17.12 13.76 -3.86
N SER A 220 15.81 14.01 -3.87
CA SER A 220 14.80 12.96 -3.79
C SER A 220 14.87 11.99 -4.98
N VAL A 221 15.09 12.49 -6.20
CA VAL A 221 15.29 11.65 -7.39
C VAL A 221 16.60 10.86 -7.29
N TYR A 222 17.70 11.50 -6.88
CA TYR A 222 18.99 10.84 -6.70
C TYR A 222 18.91 9.71 -5.66
N ALA A 223 18.35 10.00 -4.47
CA ALA A 223 18.26 9.05 -3.37
C ALA A 223 17.40 7.82 -3.71
N THR A 224 16.39 7.98 -4.56
CA THR A 224 15.45 6.91 -4.92
C THR A 224 15.86 6.11 -6.15
N LYS A 225 16.64 6.68 -7.07
CA LYS A 225 16.94 6.06 -8.37
C LYS A 225 18.41 5.85 -8.70
N GLN A 226 19.33 6.61 -8.09
CA GLN A 226 20.74 6.64 -8.51
C GLN A 226 21.71 6.28 -7.38
N ALA A 227 21.39 6.61 -6.12
CA ALA A 227 22.29 6.41 -5.00
C ALA A 227 22.78 4.95 -4.87
N HIS A 228 21.93 3.96 -5.17
CA HIS A 228 22.33 2.56 -5.11
C HIS A 228 23.37 2.20 -6.19
N VAL A 229 23.25 2.78 -7.39
CA VAL A 229 24.20 2.55 -8.49
C VAL A 229 25.57 3.12 -8.13
N ASP A 230 25.62 4.34 -7.62
CA ASP A 230 26.86 5.02 -7.24
C ASP A 230 27.57 4.31 -6.07
N LEU A 231 26.79 3.64 -5.21
CA LEU A 231 27.29 2.77 -4.13
C LEU A 231 27.69 1.37 -4.61
N GLY A 232 27.58 1.06 -5.91
CA GLY A 232 27.88 -0.26 -6.48
C GLY A 232 26.89 -1.35 -6.09
N MET A 233 25.69 -0.98 -5.63
CA MET A 233 24.63 -1.90 -5.23
C MET A 233 23.79 -2.30 -6.45
N LYS A 234 23.37 -3.57 -6.49
CA LYS A 234 22.44 -4.06 -7.50
C LYS A 234 21.05 -3.44 -7.29
N SER A 235 20.36 -3.12 -8.38
CA SER A 235 18.96 -2.74 -8.34
C SER A 235 18.09 -3.88 -7.77
N VAL A 236 17.04 -3.51 -7.04
CA VAL A 236 15.99 -4.42 -6.56
C VAL A 236 14.63 -3.72 -6.68
N ILE A 237 13.54 -4.49 -6.60
CA ILE A 237 12.19 -3.93 -6.44
C ILE A 237 12.00 -3.57 -4.96
N VAL A 238 11.41 -2.40 -4.72
CA VAL A 238 10.99 -1.94 -3.39
C VAL A 238 9.49 -1.68 -3.39
N HIS A 239 8.83 -1.86 -2.25
CA HIS A 239 7.37 -1.66 -2.09
C HIS A 239 6.93 -0.20 -2.38
N GLY A 240 7.83 0.78 -2.28
CA GLY A 240 7.55 2.21 -2.53
C GLY A 240 6.71 2.90 -1.44
N ASP A 241 5.87 2.15 -0.73
CA ASP A 241 4.96 2.65 0.31
C ASP A 241 4.92 1.74 1.55
N MET A 242 6.06 1.62 2.25
CA MET A 242 6.25 0.70 3.38
C MET A 242 5.89 1.35 4.74
N HIS A 243 4.76 2.06 4.80
CA HIS A 243 4.26 2.58 6.07
C HIS A 243 3.54 1.50 6.87
N ALA A 244 3.39 1.69 8.19
CA ALA A 244 2.88 0.67 9.11
C ALA A 244 1.44 0.20 8.81
N GLY A 245 0.66 0.97 8.04
CA GLY A 245 -0.67 0.56 7.57
C GLY A 245 -0.65 -0.50 6.46
N ASN A 246 0.47 -0.64 5.75
CA ASN A 246 0.66 -1.68 4.72
C ASN A 246 1.36 -2.93 5.27
N ILE A 247 1.59 -2.99 6.58
CA ILE A 247 2.15 -4.17 7.26
C ILE A 247 1.07 -4.75 8.16
N MET A 248 0.74 -6.01 7.94
CA MET A 248 -0.22 -6.74 8.74
C MET A 248 0.49 -7.78 9.59
N TRP A 249 0.31 -7.66 10.89
CA TRP A 249 0.95 -8.48 11.90
C TRP A 249 -0.01 -9.59 12.31
N ALA A 250 0.54 -10.79 12.54
CA ALA A 250 -0.24 -11.87 13.15
C ALA A 250 -0.72 -11.46 14.55
N ILE A 251 -1.88 -12.01 14.94
CA ILE A 251 -2.45 -11.81 16.28
C ILE A 251 -2.60 -13.14 17.02
N ASP A 252 -2.49 -13.09 18.35
CA ASP A 252 -2.82 -14.22 19.23
C ASP A 252 -4.34 -14.37 19.45
N GLU A 253 -4.74 -15.37 20.25
CA GLU A 253 -6.15 -15.65 20.57
C GLU A 253 -6.83 -14.48 21.30
N GLU A 254 -6.04 -13.65 21.99
CA GLU A 254 -6.47 -12.44 22.68
C GLU A 254 -6.47 -11.19 21.76
N GLY A 255 -6.04 -11.32 20.51
CA GLY A 255 -6.00 -10.22 19.53
C GLY A 255 -4.78 -9.28 19.66
N ASN A 256 -3.76 -9.65 20.42
CA ASN A 256 -2.52 -8.90 20.54
C ASN A 256 -1.59 -9.16 19.35
N VAL A 257 -0.86 -8.13 18.92
CA VAL A 257 0.15 -8.28 17.86
C VAL A 257 1.26 -9.21 18.35
N GLN A 258 1.67 -10.14 17.50
CA GLN A 258 2.81 -11.01 17.71
C GLN A 258 4.13 -10.39 17.21
N ASN A 259 5.24 -11.07 17.48
CA ASN A 259 6.59 -10.64 17.10
C ASN A 259 7.08 -11.27 15.78
N GLU A 260 6.18 -11.98 15.09
CA GLU A 260 6.40 -12.67 13.82
C GLU A 260 5.84 -11.85 12.66
#